data_AF-D3P2E5-F1
#
_entry.id   AF-D3P2E5-F1
#
_cell.length_a   1.000
_cell.length_b   1.000
_cell.length_c   1.000
_cell.angle_alpha   90.00
_cell.angle_beta   90.00
_cell.angle_gamma   90.00
#
_symmetry.space_group_name_H-M   'P 1'
#
loop_
_entity.id
_entity.type
_entity.pdbx_description
1 polymer ?
#
loop_
_entity_poly.entity_id
_entity_poly.type
_entity_poly.pdbx_seq_one_letter_code
_entity_poly.pdbx_strand_id
1 'polypeptide(L)'
;MAATLQIRRTPAVNNLGRTLALALSLFAWVSGPGEAMADRRVALVLGNSTYQYAPRLPNPVNDAKAMADSLRTAGFELIGGGPQLDLDRAGTERAIRSFGAKLAGADVGLFFYAGHGMQARGTNYLLPVSANLEKEADVRYELVDIASVLDEMALAESRLNIVILDACRNNPFGGRGLRAASPGLAQMQAPAGTIIAYATQPGAVAADGAGANSPYTEALSKAMLKPGENVFDVFNDVGITVKRGSGGVQQPWVSASPIEGRFYFLGPTTVVMPPAPADGAATAGAAAGADKETLFWDSIKGSSNRGLFEAYLKQFPQGTFAPIAEARMAELGSEAPSAAPAGSASPAPSERAQLSIASLAAPPVPTPPSALSPAPVPAPAAPAPPPARPAHPVDPASIPYLSVKAREALAMYPGLTSPKALAISAKGNYAYFSNRSNSRTEEDVKRSALQYCQYRAEEPCTLYAVGDEVVMTDAKDFRPMPVEIVGAGRFDPARVPFVSDLTRKVGMVNYQRNPGHKALAVTLAGRWGSVWDRDSEEEAKTAALERCEQLGGKEECMLYAVDDTVVLDEGPEEEEEEQEE
;
A
#
# COMPACT_ATOMS: atom_id res chain seq x y z
N MET A 1 87.58 -66.44 -17.83
CA MET A 1 87.35 -65.36 -16.84
C MET A 1 86.21 -64.50 -17.34
N ALA A 2 85.15 -64.39 -16.53
CA ALA A 2 83.94 -63.59 -16.73
C ALA A 2 84.28 -62.07 -16.73
N ALA A 3 83.45 -61.12 -17.18
CA ALA A 3 82.02 -61.01 -16.97
C ALA A 3 81.33 -60.05 -17.97
N THR A 4 80.07 -60.36 -18.24
CA THR A 4 79.13 -59.66 -19.13
C THR A 4 78.30 -58.65 -18.33
N LEU A 5 78.12 -57.45 -18.89
CA LEU A 5 77.36 -56.33 -18.34
C LEU A 5 75.85 -56.65 -18.23
N GLN A 6 75.23 -56.45 -17.06
CA GLN A 6 73.77 -56.47 -16.89
C GLN A 6 73.23 -55.10 -16.47
N ILE A 7 72.29 -54.58 -17.26
CA ILE A 7 71.49 -53.38 -16.96
C ILE A 7 70.26 -53.82 -16.16
N ARG A 8 70.11 -53.32 -14.93
CA ARG A 8 68.90 -53.52 -14.10
C ARG A 8 67.85 -52.45 -14.41
N ARG A 9 66.63 -52.88 -14.77
CA ARG A 9 65.43 -52.04 -14.80
C ARG A 9 64.79 -52.03 -13.40
N THR A 10 64.52 -50.84 -12.86
CA THR A 10 63.77 -50.64 -11.60
C THR A 10 62.26 -50.52 -11.84
N PRO A 11 61.39 -51.13 -11.00
CA PRO A 11 59.95 -51.02 -11.12
C PRO A 11 59.43 -49.88 -10.23
N ALA A 12 59.21 -48.69 -10.79
CA ALA A 12 58.71 -47.53 -10.04
C ALA A 12 57.55 -46.82 -10.76
N VAL A 13 56.60 -47.57 -11.34
CA VAL A 13 55.50 -46.98 -12.14
C VAL A 13 54.09 -47.35 -11.64
N ASN A 14 53.91 -48.30 -10.72
CA ASN A 14 52.55 -48.81 -10.43
C ASN A 14 51.81 -48.17 -9.24
N ASN A 15 52.40 -47.25 -8.47
CA ASN A 15 51.74 -46.68 -7.29
C ASN A 15 51.24 -45.23 -7.43
N LEU A 16 51.57 -44.53 -8.52
CA LEU A 16 51.13 -43.13 -8.72
C LEU A 16 49.71 -43.02 -9.31
N GLY A 17 49.22 -44.08 -9.98
CA GLY A 17 47.88 -44.10 -10.58
C GLY A 17 46.74 -44.33 -9.58
N ARG A 18 47.01 -44.94 -8.41
CA ARG A 18 45.97 -45.25 -7.41
C ARG A 18 45.70 -44.12 -6.43
N THR A 19 46.69 -43.27 -6.16
CA THR A 19 46.51 -42.09 -5.29
C THR A 19 45.85 -40.92 -6.00
N LEU A 20 46.03 -40.78 -7.32
CA LEU A 20 45.36 -39.74 -8.11
C LEU A 20 43.86 -40.02 -8.33
N ALA A 21 43.47 -41.30 -8.42
CA ALA A 21 42.07 -41.71 -8.62
C ALA A 21 41.20 -41.54 -7.36
N LEU A 22 41.79 -41.55 -6.16
CA LEU A 22 41.08 -41.31 -4.89
C LEU A 22 40.94 -39.81 -4.55
N ALA A 23 41.84 -38.96 -5.06
CA ALA A 23 41.74 -37.51 -4.91
C ALA A 23 40.70 -36.89 -5.87
N LEU A 24 40.54 -37.45 -7.10
CA LEU A 24 39.50 -37.01 -8.03
C LEU A 24 38.09 -37.50 -7.67
N SER A 25 37.95 -38.62 -6.95
CA SER A 25 36.65 -39.10 -6.48
C SER A 25 36.13 -38.37 -5.23
N LEU A 26 37.02 -37.71 -4.47
CA LEU A 26 36.64 -36.90 -3.30
C LEU A 26 36.32 -35.43 -3.63
N PHE A 27 36.76 -34.93 -4.80
CA PHE A 27 36.44 -33.57 -5.28
C PHE A 27 35.14 -33.51 -6.10
N ALA A 28 34.57 -34.65 -6.47
CA ALA A 28 33.31 -34.74 -7.24
C ALA A 28 32.03 -34.76 -6.37
N TRP A 29 32.16 -34.58 -5.04
CA TRP A 29 31.04 -34.60 -4.08
C TRP A 29 30.77 -33.23 -3.40
N VAL A 30 31.27 -32.12 -3.99
CA VAL A 30 30.96 -30.74 -3.51
C VAL A 30 30.36 -29.90 -4.65
N SER A 31 29.52 -30.53 -5.47
CA SER A 31 28.65 -29.83 -6.41
C SER A 31 27.26 -30.48 -6.36
N GLY A 32 26.62 -30.42 -5.19
CA GLY A 32 25.17 -30.58 -5.15
C GLY A 32 24.55 -29.46 -5.99
N PRO A 33 23.47 -29.75 -6.76
CA PRO A 33 22.71 -28.67 -7.35
C PRO A 33 22.29 -27.75 -6.22
N GLY A 34 22.68 -26.47 -6.27
CA GLY A 34 22.06 -25.47 -5.42
C GLY A 34 20.57 -25.51 -5.75
N GLU A 35 19.75 -25.95 -4.80
CA GLU A 35 18.32 -25.66 -4.87
C GLU A 35 18.23 -24.15 -5.03
N ALA A 36 17.78 -23.69 -6.19
CA ALA A 36 17.27 -22.35 -6.31
C ALA A 36 16.18 -22.25 -5.23
N MET A 37 16.46 -21.51 -4.15
CA MET A 37 15.51 -21.35 -3.06
C MET A 37 14.26 -20.71 -3.67
N ALA A 38 13.21 -21.50 -3.85
CA ALA A 38 11.93 -20.99 -4.30
C ALA A 38 11.45 -19.97 -3.26
N ASP A 39 10.96 -18.81 -3.71
CA ASP A 39 10.41 -17.77 -2.83
C ASP A 39 9.46 -18.42 -1.81
N ARG A 40 9.66 -18.15 -0.52
CA ARG A 40 8.74 -18.58 0.51
C ARG A 40 7.49 -17.71 0.46
N ARG A 41 6.40 -18.29 -0.03
CA ARG A 41 5.12 -17.63 -0.29
C ARG A 41 4.10 -18.04 0.77
N VAL A 42 3.47 -17.09 1.47
CA VAL A 42 2.47 -17.36 2.52
C VAL A 42 1.18 -16.62 2.19
N ALA A 43 0.03 -17.28 2.33
CA ALA A 43 -1.26 -16.64 2.10
C ALA A 43 -2.30 -16.90 3.20
N LEU A 44 -3.08 -15.88 3.53
CA LEU A 44 -4.32 -15.99 4.29
C LEU A 44 -5.52 -15.72 3.36
N VAL A 45 -6.45 -16.68 3.30
CA VAL A 45 -7.62 -16.62 2.42
C VAL A 45 -8.87 -16.74 3.27
N LEU A 46 -9.69 -15.69 3.30
CA LEU A 46 -10.91 -15.59 4.09
C LEU A 46 -12.15 -15.51 3.17
N GLY A 47 -13.21 -16.24 3.51
CA GLY A 47 -14.49 -16.20 2.80
C GLY A 47 -15.68 -16.25 3.75
N ASN A 48 -16.46 -15.18 3.82
CA ASN A 48 -17.61 -15.06 4.73
C ASN A 48 -18.92 -14.92 3.95
N SER A 49 -19.81 -15.91 4.09
CA SER A 49 -21.11 -16.04 3.43
C SER A 49 -22.29 -16.11 4.40
N THR A 50 -22.15 -16.78 5.55
CA THR A 50 -23.26 -17.13 6.45
C THR A 50 -23.51 -16.13 7.57
N TYR A 51 -23.64 -14.85 7.22
CA TYR A 51 -23.91 -13.77 8.18
C TYR A 51 -25.19 -14.02 8.99
N GLN A 52 -25.09 -13.77 10.29
CA GLN A 52 -26.19 -13.94 11.26
C GLN A 52 -27.14 -12.73 11.25
N TYR A 53 -26.59 -11.52 11.12
CA TYR A 53 -27.34 -10.26 11.24
C TYR A 53 -27.21 -9.32 10.04
N ALA A 54 -26.55 -9.77 8.97
CA ALA A 54 -26.45 -9.10 7.68
C ALA A 54 -26.97 -10.03 6.56
N PRO A 55 -27.28 -9.52 5.36
CA PRO A 55 -27.64 -10.36 4.22
C PRO A 55 -26.58 -11.44 3.97
N ARG A 56 -27.02 -12.64 3.60
CA ARG A 56 -26.10 -13.72 3.23
C ARG A 56 -25.58 -13.49 1.82
N LEU A 57 -24.32 -13.85 1.60
CA LEU A 57 -23.67 -13.79 0.30
C LEU A 57 -23.44 -15.22 -0.22
N PRO A 58 -23.99 -15.59 -1.40
CA PRO A 58 -23.85 -16.93 -1.97
C PRO A 58 -22.40 -17.35 -2.26
N ASN A 59 -21.57 -16.44 -2.77
CA ASN A 59 -20.29 -16.81 -3.41
C ASN A 59 -19.00 -16.72 -2.58
N PRO A 60 -18.86 -15.92 -1.51
CA PRO A 60 -17.58 -15.77 -0.80
C PRO A 60 -16.90 -17.05 -0.34
N VAL A 61 -17.66 -18.06 0.08
CA VAL A 61 -17.11 -19.38 0.44
C VAL A 61 -16.54 -20.10 -0.78
N ASN A 62 -17.17 -19.98 -1.95
CA ASN A 62 -16.66 -20.55 -3.20
C ASN A 62 -15.45 -19.77 -3.70
N ASP A 63 -15.51 -18.44 -3.62
CA ASP A 63 -14.43 -17.53 -3.99
C ASP A 63 -13.14 -17.85 -3.20
N ALA A 64 -13.27 -17.98 -1.88
CA ALA A 64 -12.15 -18.35 -1.02
C ALA A 64 -11.58 -19.74 -1.37
N LYS A 65 -12.42 -20.72 -1.73
CA LYS A 65 -11.95 -22.04 -2.17
C LYS A 65 -11.19 -21.96 -3.50
N ALA A 66 -11.77 -21.31 -4.51
CA ALA A 66 -11.14 -21.14 -5.81
C ALA A 66 -9.79 -20.40 -5.72
N MET A 67 -9.74 -19.36 -4.88
CA MET A 67 -8.52 -18.61 -4.61
C MET A 67 -7.47 -19.45 -3.88
N ALA A 68 -7.87 -20.17 -2.82
CA ALA A 68 -6.97 -21.05 -2.08
C ALA A 68 -6.36 -22.14 -2.99
N ASP A 69 -7.15 -22.74 -3.87
CA ASP A 69 -6.65 -23.76 -4.81
C ASP A 69 -5.67 -23.19 -5.83
N SER A 70 -5.96 -21.98 -6.34
CA SER A 70 -5.07 -21.28 -7.28
C SER A 70 -3.75 -20.88 -6.61
N LEU A 71 -3.81 -20.34 -5.40
CA LEU A 71 -2.64 -19.95 -4.61
C LEU A 71 -1.77 -21.16 -4.22
N ARG A 72 -2.40 -22.27 -3.82
CA ARG A 72 -1.68 -23.51 -3.54
C ARG A 72 -0.95 -24.03 -4.79
N THR A 73 -1.61 -23.96 -5.95
CA THR A 73 -1.01 -24.32 -7.25
C THR A 73 0.17 -23.38 -7.58
N ALA A 74 0.07 -22.11 -7.22
CA ALA A 74 1.14 -21.11 -7.35
C ALA A 74 2.22 -21.16 -6.24
N GLY A 75 2.21 -22.21 -5.41
CA GLY A 75 3.25 -22.48 -4.42
C GLY A 75 3.10 -21.72 -3.09
N PHE A 76 1.94 -21.15 -2.78
CA PHE A 76 1.70 -20.51 -1.49
C PHE A 76 1.39 -21.52 -0.39
N GLU A 77 2.00 -21.32 0.77
CA GLU A 77 1.62 -21.95 2.02
C GLU A 77 0.40 -21.23 2.61
N LEU A 78 -0.71 -21.93 2.78
CA LEU A 78 -1.96 -21.35 3.28
C LEU A 78 -2.05 -21.42 4.81
N ILE A 79 -2.39 -20.30 5.44
CA ILE A 79 -2.69 -20.24 6.88
C ILE A 79 -3.87 -21.16 7.20
N GLY A 80 -3.67 -22.06 8.17
CA GLY A 80 -4.66 -23.08 8.54
C GLY A 80 -4.82 -24.21 7.51
N GLY A 81 -3.94 -24.30 6.50
CA GLY A 81 -3.92 -25.38 5.50
C GLY A 81 -4.91 -25.23 4.34
N GLY A 82 -5.74 -24.18 4.35
CA GLY A 82 -6.80 -23.97 3.36
C GLY A 82 -7.54 -22.65 3.58
N PRO A 83 -8.64 -22.41 2.85
CA PRO A 83 -9.46 -21.22 3.06
C PRO A 83 -10.10 -21.27 4.45
N GLN A 84 -10.11 -20.13 5.15
CA GLN A 84 -10.82 -19.98 6.41
C GLN A 84 -12.20 -19.38 6.14
N LEU A 85 -13.25 -20.10 6.52
CA LEU A 85 -14.61 -19.83 6.07
C LEU A 85 -15.50 -19.42 7.24
N ASP A 86 -16.38 -18.45 6.99
CA ASP A 86 -17.42 -18.01 7.92
C ASP A 86 -16.91 -17.73 9.34
N LEU A 87 -15.81 -16.98 9.42
CA LEU A 87 -15.18 -16.68 10.71
C LEU A 87 -15.97 -15.62 11.48
N ASP A 88 -16.11 -15.85 12.78
CA ASP A 88 -16.49 -14.82 13.74
C ASP A 88 -15.32 -13.83 13.96
N ARG A 89 -15.56 -12.79 14.77
CA ARG A 89 -14.56 -11.74 14.97
C ARG A 89 -13.27 -12.30 15.56
N ALA A 90 -13.39 -13.11 16.60
CA ALA A 90 -12.24 -13.70 17.28
C ALA A 90 -11.48 -14.69 16.37
N GLY A 91 -12.17 -15.44 15.52
CA GLY A 91 -11.60 -16.31 14.50
C GLY A 91 -10.82 -15.52 13.46
N THR A 92 -11.40 -14.44 12.95
CA THR A 92 -10.74 -13.53 12.00
C THR A 92 -9.45 -12.96 12.60
N GLU A 93 -9.50 -12.42 13.82
CA GLU A 93 -8.32 -11.87 14.51
C GLU A 93 -7.23 -12.93 14.76
N ARG A 94 -7.61 -14.15 15.15
CA ARG A 94 -6.66 -15.26 15.30
C ARG A 94 -6.01 -15.64 13.98
N ALA A 95 -6.76 -15.66 12.88
CA ALA A 95 -6.25 -15.98 11.55
C ALA A 95 -5.25 -14.91 11.08
N ILE A 96 -5.55 -13.62 11.27
CA ILE A 96 -4.66 -12.50 10.95
C ILE A 96 -3.37 -12.57 11.78
N ARG A 97 -3.46 -12.82 13.09
CA ARG A 97 -2.26 -12.99 13.93
C ARG A 97 -1.41 -14.18 13.50
N SER A 98 -2.06 -15.29 13.15
CA SER A 98 -1.37 -16.48 12.65
C SER A 98 -0.68 -16.22 11.31
N PHE A 99 -1.30 -15.39 10.48
CA PHE A 99 -0.72 -14.92 9.23
C PHE A 99 0.53 -14.07 9.47
N GLY A 100 0.44 -13.02 10.30
CA GLY A 100 1.59 -12.20 10.68
C GLY A 100 2.76 -12.99 11.24
N ALA A 101 2.49 -13.90 12.19
CA ALA A 101 3.52 -14.78 12.75
C ALA A 101 4.21 -15.67 11.70
N LYS A 102 3.49 -16.08 10.65
CA LYS A 102 4.00 -16.94 9.59
C LYS A 102 4.70 -16.15 8.48
N LEU A 103 4.32 -14.89 8.28
CA LEU A 103 4.92 -13.98 7.31
C LEU A 103 6.38 -13.63 7.66
N ALA A 104 6.77 -13.70 8.93
CA ALA A 104 8.16 -13.51 9.33
C ALA A 104 9.11 -14.40 8.51
N GLY A 105 9.98 -13.79 7.70
CA GLY A 105 10.90 -14.47 6.80
C GLY A 105 10.24 -15.10 5.57
N ALA A 106 9.05 -14.64 5.16
CA ALA A 106 8.44 -14.96 3.88
C ALA A 106 8.79 -13.87 2.86
N ASP A 107 9.11 -14.27 1.63
CA ASP A 107 9.41 -13.35 0.53
C ASP A 107 8.14 -12.68 -0.01
N VAL A 108 7.01 -13.42 0.01
CA VAL A 108 5.73 -12.95 -0.50
C VAL A 108 4.60 -13.26 0.48
N GLY A 109 3.92 -12.22 0.93
CA GLY A 109 2.69 -12.31 1.72
C GLY A 109 1.47 -11.99 0.88
N LEU A 110 0.43 -12.83 0.93
CA LEU A 110 -0.84 -12.56 0.25
C LEU A 110 -2.03 -12.69 1.19
N PHE A 111 -2.86 -11.65 1.26
CA PHE A 111 -4.15 -11.68 1.94
C PHE A 111 -5.27 -11.60 0.92
N PHE A 112 -6.24 -12.51 1.00
CA PHE A 112 -7.46 -12.48 0.23
C PHE A 112 -8.66 -12.47 1.15
N TYR A 113 -9.64 -11.61 0.86
CA TYR A 113 -10.93 -11.59 1.55
C TYR A 113 -12.08 -11.48 0.56
N ALA A 114 -13.04 -12.41 0.67
CA ALA A 114 -14.35 -12.32 0.05
C ALA A 114 -15.45 -12.22 1.11
N GLY A 115 -16.39 -11.28 0.94
CA GLY A 115 -17.50 -11.09 1.87
C GLY A 115 -18.05 -9.66 1.92
N HIS A 116 -18.80 -9.34 2.97
CA HIS A 116 -19.18 -7.97 3.25
C HIS A 116 -17.97 -7.20 3.77
N GLY A 117 -17.83 -5.97 3.30
CA GLY A 117 -16.91 -5.00 3.86
C GLY A 117 -17.62 -3.67 3.99
N MET A 118 -17.19 -2.83 4.92
CA MET A 118 -17.74 -1.48 4.99
C MET A 118 -16.68 -0.47 5.40
N GLN A 119 -16.89 0.76 4.95
CA GLN A 119 -16.10 1.89 5.38
C GLN A 119 -16.83 2.69 6.45
N ALA A 120 -16.10 3.07 7.49
CA ALA A 120 -16.52 4.06 8.47
C ALA A 120 -15.38 5.05 8.70
N ARG A 121 -15.66 6.34 8.54
CA ARG A 121 -14.72 7.45 8.80
C ARG A 121 -13.36 7.33 8.09
N GLY A 122 -13.35 6.84 6.84
CA GLY A 122 -12.11 6.65 6.08
C GLY A 122 -11.44 5.30 6.28
N THR A 123 -11.87 4.49 7.26
CA THR A 123 -11.29 3.18 7.56
C THR A 123 -12.12 2.06 6.98
N ASN A 124 -11.45 1.03 6.46
CA ASN A 124 -12.06 -0.16 5.88
C ASN A 124 -12.14 -1.28 6.91
N TYR A 125 -13.31 -1.89 7.03
CA TYR A 125 -13.57 -2.97 7.95
C TYR A 125 -14.03 -4.23 7.22
N LEU A 126 -13.48 -5.35 7.63
CA LEU A 126 -13.96 -6.69 7.31
C LEU A 126 -15.14 -7.02 8.23
N LEU A 127 -16.16 -7.70 7.71
CA LEU A 127 -17.35 -8.09 8.45
C LEU A 127 -17.28 -9.57 8.84
N PRO A 128 -17.09 -9.90 10.13
CA PRO A 128 -17.25 -11.27 10.60
C PRO A 128 -18.71 -11.75 10.49
N VAL A 129 -18.94 -13.06 10.37
CA VAL A 129 -20.31 -13.59 10.22
C VAL A 129 -21.20 -13.34 11.43
N SER A 130 -20.59 -13.16 12.60
CA SER A 130 -21.28 -12.86 13.87
C SER A 130 -21.61 -11.38 14.08
N ALA A 131 -21.10 -10.47 13.23
CA ALA A 131 -21.19 -9.04 13.46
C ALA A 131 -22.64 -8.54 13.57
N ASN A 132 -22.95 -7.84 14.66
CA ASN A 132 -24.27 -7.24 14.87
C ASN A 132 -24.15 -5.76 15.24
N LEU A 133 -24.27 -4.87 14.25
CA LEU A 133 -24.21 -3.43 14.51
C LEU A 133 -25.60 -2.89 14.83
N GLU A 134 -25.73 -2.26 15.99
CA GLU A 134 -26.93 -1.53 16.42
C GLU A 134 -26.72 -0.01 16.36
N LYS A 135 -25.49 0.44 16.64
CA LYS A 135 -25.06 1.85 16.60
C LYS A 135 -23.67 1.98 15.96
N GLU A 136 -23.31 3.18 15.51
CA GLU A 136 -22.00 3.44 14.87
C GLU A 136 -20.82 3.09 15.80
N ALA A 137 -20.98 3.27 17.11
CA ALA A 137 -19.95 2.95 18.09
C ALA A 137 -19.59 1.45 18.14
N ASP A 138 -20.46 0.56 17.64
CA ASP A 138 -20.24 -0.88 17.62
C ASP A 138 -19.25 -1.31 16.54
N VAL A 139 -19.00 -0.46 15.53
CA VAL A 139 -18.04 -0.72 14.43
C VAL A 139 -16.70 -1.22 14.97
N ARG A 140 -16.16 -0.58 16.02
CA ARG A 140 -14.86 -0.94 16.60
C ARG A 140 -14.86 -2.25 17.38
N TYR A 141 -16.03 -2.72 17.80
CA TYR A 141 -16.19 -3.88 18.69
C TYR A 141 -16.67 -5.12 17.93
N GLU A 142 -17.42 -4.93 16.84
CA GLU A 142 -18.03 -6.00 16.06
C GLU A 142 -17.24 -6.32 14.79
N LEU A 143 -16.49 -5.36 14.25
CA LEU A 143 -15.76 -5.51 13.00
C LEU A 143 -14.25 -5.64 13.21
N VAL A 144 -13.55 -5.97 12.12
CA VAL A 144 -12.09 -6.09 12.09
C VAL A 144 -11.54 -5.06 11.11
N ASP A 145 -10.65 -4.19 11.58
CA ASP A 145 -9.99 -3.17 10.76
C ASP A 145 -9.00 -3.85 9.80
N ILE A 146 -9.09 -3.55 8.50
CA ILE A 146 -8.14 -4.06 7.51
C ILE A 146 -6.71 -3.55 7.75
N ALA A 147 -6.55 -2.41 8.43
CA ALA A 147 -5.25 -1.89 8.83
C ALA A 147 -4.47 -2.92 9.64
N SER A 148 -5.14 -3.75 10.46
CA SER A 148 -4.47 -4.83 11.19
C SER A 148 -3.77 -5.84 10.28
N VAL A 149 -4.33 -6.12 9.09
CA VAL A 149 -3.68 -7.00 8.10
C VAL A 149 -2.47 -6.31 7.47
N LEU A 150 -2.63 -5.04 7.08
CA LEU A 150 -1.56 -4.24 6.49
C LEU A 150 -0.40 -4.05 7.47
N ASP A 151 -0.69 -3.88 8.76
CA ASP A 151 0.30 -3.74 9.83
C ASP A 151 1.09 -5.05 10.01
N GLU A 152 0.42 -6.21 10.07
CA GLU A 152 1.10 -7.52 10.14
C GLU A 152 1.99 -7.77 8.91
N MET A 153 1.54 -7.36 7.72
CA MET A 153 2.31 -7.45 6.47
C MET A 153 3.50 -6.49 6.45
N ALA A 154 3.34 -5.26 6.94
CA ALA A 154 4.41 -4.28 7.02
C ALA A 154 5.48 -4.68 8.04
N LEU A 155 5.08 -5.27 9.17
CA LEU A 155 5.99 -5.77 10.20
C LEU A 155 6.82 -6.98 9.74
N ALA A 156 6.31 -7.77 8.79
CA ALA A 156 6.98 -8.97 8.31
C ALA A 156 8.16 -8.71 7.35
N GLU A 157 8.27 -7.48 6.82
CA GLU A 157 9.32 -7.07 5.86
C GLU A 157 9.41 -7.99 4.61
N SER A 158 8.30 -8.61 4.20
CA SER A 158 8.25 -9.38 2.95
C SER A 158 8.57 -8.49 1.75
N ARG A 159 9.35 -9.01 0.79
CA ARG A 159 9.70 -8.31 -0.46
C ARG A 159 8.46 -7.86 -1.25
N LEU A 160 7.38 -8.62 -1.14
CA LEU A 160 6.11 -8.30 -1.77
C LEU A 160 4.92 -8.66 -0.86
N ASN A 161 4.04 -7.69 -0.64
CA ASN A 161 2.76 -7.87 0.01
C ASN A 161 1.63 -7.66 -1.00
N ILE A 162 0.66 -8.57 -1.03
CA ILE A 162 -0.49 -8.51 -1.93
C ILE A 162 -1.78 -8.59 -1.10
N VAL A 163 -2.62 -7.57 -1.15
CA VAL A 163 -3.93 -7.54 -0.49
C VAL A 163 -5.02 -7.51 -1.55
N ILE A 164 -5.87 -8.53 -1.58
CA ILE A 164 -6.96 -8.66 -2.56
C ILE A 164 -8.29 -8.62 -1.81
N LEU A 165 -9.13 -7.64 -2.16
CA LEU A 165 -10.41 -7.39 -1.51
C LEU A 165 -11.55 -7.58 -2.51
N ASP A 166 -12.19 -8.74 -2.43
CA ASP A 166 -13.42 -9.08 -3.16
C ASP A 166 -14.63 -8.88 -2.26
N ALA A 167 -14.78 -7.63 -1.79
CA ALA A 167 -15.81 -7.27 -0.84
C ALA A 167 -16.81 -6.28 -1.41
N CYS A 168 -18.08 -6.55 -1.13
CA CYS A 168 -19.14 -5.61 -1.41
C CYS A 168 -18.98 -4.39 -0.51
N ARG A 169 -18.71 -3.25 -1.14
CA ARG A 169 -18.63 -1.89 -0.59
C ARG A 169 -19.99 -1.36 -0.10
N ASN A 170 -20.88 -2.22 0.36
CA ASN A 170 -22.21 -1.87 0.85
C ASN A 170 -22.25 -2.03 2.37
N ASN A 171 -22.76 -1.03 3.09
CA ASN A 171 -23.03 -1.21 4.52
C ASN A 171 -24.35 -1.99 4.68
N PRO A 172 -24.33 -3.26 5.11
CA PRO A 172 -25.54 -4.06 5.22
C PRO A 172 -26.47 -3.60 6.34
N PHE A 173 -26.01 -2.71 7.22
CA PHE A 173 -26.77 -2.15 8.33
C PHE A 173 -27.38 -0.77 8.02
N GLY A 174 -27.30 -0.29 6.77
CA GLY A 174 -27.86 1.01 6.37
C GLY A 174 -29.36 1.19 6.67
N GLY A 175 -30.14 0.11 6.67
CA GLY A 175 -31.56 0.11 7.05
C GLY A 175 -31.82 0.32 8.54
N ARG A 176 -30.80 0.19 9.40
CA ARG A 176 -30.88 0.39 10.86
C ARG A 176 -30.50 1.82 11.28
N GLY A 177 -30.50 2.77 10.35
CA GLY A 177 -30.05 4.15 10.59
C GLY A 177 -28.52 4.33 10.50
N LEU A 178 -27.78 3.26 10.24
CA LEU A 178 -26.32 3.26 10.09
C LEU A 178 -25.91 3.50 8.65
N ARG A 179 -26.25 4.67 8.09
CA ARG A 179 -25.90 4.98 6.71
C ARG A 179 -24.38 5.15 6.56
N ALA A 180 -23.81 4.50 5.55
CA ALA A 180 -22.42 4.74 5.18
C ALA A 180 -22.26 6.18 4.66
N ALA A 181 -21.16 6.84 5.03
CA ALA A 181 -20.83 8.17 4.53
C ALA A 181 -20.53 8.18 3.02
N SER A 182 -20.15 7.03 2.46
CA SER A 182 -19.95 6.84 1.02
C SER A 182 -20.18 5.37 0.64
N PRO A 183 -20.72 5.05 -0.56
CA PRO A 183 -20.76 3.68 -1.06
C PRO A 183 -19.32 3.20 -1.22
N GLY A 184 -18.87 2.27 -0.38
CA GLY A 184 -17.44 2.13 -0.31
C GLY A 184 -16.72 1.22 0.64
N LEU A 185 -15.58 0.74 0.15
CA LEU A 185 -14.31 0.73 0.88
C LEU A 185 -13.56 2.05 0.55
N ALA A 186 -12.99 2.74 1.53
CA ALA A 186 -12.04 3.81 1.23
C ALA A 186 -10.88 3.28 0.36
N GLN A 187 -10.40 4.11 -0.55
CA GLN A 187 -9.12 3.84 -1.20
C GLN A 187 -8.03 3.93 -0.14
N MET A 188 -7.22 2.88 -0.01
CA MET A 188 -6.09 2.85 0.90
C MET A 188 -4.83 3.18 0.11
N GLN A 189 -3.90 3.90 0.75
CA GLN A 189 -2.56 4.05 0.21
C GLN A 189 -1.80 2.75 0.45
N ALA A 190 -1.25 2.16 -0.61
CA ALA A 190 -0.41 0.97 -0.48
C ALA A 190 0.91 1.32 0.26
N PRO A 191 1.24 0.63 1.36
CA PRO A 191 2.57 0.69 1.97
C PRO A 191 3.66 0.27 0.98
N ALA A 192 4.93 0.53 1.30
CA ALA A 192 6.05 0.09 0.45
C ALA A 192 6.02 -1.44 0.22
N GLY A 193 6.48 -1.87 -0.96
CA GLY A 193 6.41 -3.28 -1.38
C GLY A 193 5.01 -3.88 -1.43
N THR A 194 3.93 -3.08 -1.46
CA THR A 194 2.55 -3.57 -1.35
C THR A 194 1.72 -3.28 -2.59
N ILE A 195 0.93 -4.27 -2.99
CA ILE A 195 -0.13 -4.15 -3.99
C ILE A 195 -1.48 -4.39 -3.30
N ILE A 196 -2.41 -3.47 -3.44
CA ILE A 196 -3.79 -3.58 -2.97
C ILE A 196 -4.71 -3.62 -4.19
N ALA A 197 -5.34 -4.77 -4.44
CA ALA A 197 -6.27 -4.99 -5.53
C ALA A 197 -7.71 -5.07 -5.00
N TYR A 198 -8.59 -4.28 -5.61
CA TYR A 198 -10.00 -4.20 -5.29
C TYR A 198 -10.83 -4.78 -6.43
N ALA A 199 -11.88 -5.53 -6.10
CA ALA A 199 -12.81 -6.07 -7.09
C ALA A 199 -13.57 -5.01 -7.89
N THR A 200 -13.61 -3.76 -7.40
CA THR A 200 -14.21 -2.62 -8.09
C THR A 200 -13.54 -1.28 -7.71
N GLN A 201 -13.81 -0.24 -8.49
CA GLN A 201 -13.25 1.10 -8.35
C GLN A 201 -13.74 1.85 -7.09
N PRO A 202 -12.97 2.86 -6.63
CA PRO A 202 -13.42 3.81 -5.61
C PRO A 202 -14.83 4.36 -5.91
N GLY A 203 -15.69 4.35 -4.90
CA GLY A 203 -17.09 4.80 -4.98
C GLY A 203 -18.10 3.76 -5.51
N ALA A 204 -17.66 2.61 -6.02
CA ALA A 204 -18.56 1.59 -6.60
C ALA A 204 -18.74 0.36 -5.70
N VAL A 205 -19.65 -0.56 -6.05
CA VAL A 205 -19.87 -1.84 -5.33
C VAL A 205 -19.52 -3.01 -6.26
N ALA A 206 -18.85 -4.02 -5.72
CA ALA A 206 -18.55 -5.25 -6.44
C ALA A 206 -19.80 -6.15 -6.47
N ALA A 207 -20.02 -6.87 -7.56
CA ALA A 207 -21.10 -7.82 -7.65
C ALA A 207 -20.68 -9.17 -7.04
N ASP A 208 -21.58 -9.77 -6.26
CA ASP A 208 -21.43 -11.18 -5.82
C ASP A 208 -21.49 -12.14 -7.01
N GLY A 209 -22.19 -11.75 -8.09
CA GLY A 209 -22.34 -12.56 -9.30
C GLY A 209 -23.53 -13.52 -9.24
N ALA A 210 -23.85 -14.14 -10.38
CA ALA A 210 -24.89 -15.16 -10.50
C ALA A 210 -24.31 -16.56 -10.80
N GLY A 211 -23.00 -16.66 -10.99
CA GLY A 211 -22.28 -17.91 -11.21
C GLY A 211 -21.86 -18.56 -9.89
N ALA A 212 -20.96 -19.55 -9.98
CA ALA A 212 -20.41 -20.25 -8.81
C ALA A 212 -19.46 -19.38 -7.97
N ASN A 213 -18.85 -18.37 -8.58
CA ASN A 213 -17.92 -17.41 -7.98
C ASN A 213 -18.32 -15.99 -8.38
N SER A 214 -17.79 -15.00 -7.66
CA SER A 214 -17.87 -13.60 -8.06
C SER A 214 -17.18 -13.36 -9.42
N PRO A 215 -17.60 -12.36 -10.21
CA PRO A 215 -16.95 -12.06 -11.48
C PRO A 215 -15.45 -11.77 -11.35
N TYR A 216 -15.06 -11.17 -10.22
CA TYR A 216 -13.66 -10.82 -9.96
C TYR A 216 -12.84 -12.06 -9.60
N THR A 217 -13.30 -12.87 -8.66
CA THR A 217 -12.59 -14.10 -8.26
C THR A 217 -12.57 -15.14 -9.38
N GLU A 218 -13.66 -15.27 -10.16
CA GLU A 218 -13.70 -16.14 -11.33
C GLU A 218 -12.62 -15.79 -12.37
N ALA A 219 -12.41 -14.49 -12.62
CA ALA A 219 -11.38 -14.02 -13.55
C ALA A 219 -9.97 -14.16 -12.94
N LEU A 220 -9.80 -13.74 -11.69
CA LEU A 220 -8.49 -13.69 -11.02
C LEU A 220 -7.90 -15.08 -10.77
N SER A 221 -8.70 -16.01 -10.23
CA SER A 221 -8.25 -17.38 -9.96
C SER A 221 -7.69 -18.07 -11.23
N LYS A 222 -8.30 -17.82 -12.39
CA LYS A 222 -7.81 -18.33 -13.68
C LYS A 222 -6.57 -17.59 -14.17
N ALA A 223 -6.57 -16.26 -14.09
CA ALA A 223 -5.46 -15.44 -14.58
C ALA A 223 -4.15 -15.71 -13.83
N MET A 224 -4.22 -15.95 -12.50
CA MET A 224 -3.06 -16.30 -11.68
C MET A 224 -2.36 -17.61 -12.09
N LEU A 225 -3.07 -18.49 -12.80
CA LEU A 225 -2.55 -19.77 -13.27
C LEU A 225 -1.99 -19.70 -14.70
N LYS A 226 -1.92 -18.51 -15.29
CA LYS A 226 -1.23 -18.33 -16.58
C LYS A 226 0.28 -18.17 -16.34
N PRO A 227 1.13 -19.06 -16.89
CA PRO A 227 2.57 -18.97 -16.72
C PRO A 227 3.18 -17.74 -17.42
N GLY A 228 4.15 -17.10 -16.76
CA GLY A 228 4.95 -16.04 -17.36
C GLY A 228 4.28 -14.66 -17.43
N GLU A 229 3.05 -14.50 -16.94
CA GLU A 229 2.42 -13.19 -16.78
C GLU A 229 2.83 -12.55 -15.44
N ASN A 230 3.32 -11.31 -15.51
CA ASN A 230 3.70 -10.59 -14.29
C ASN A 230 2.44 -10.14 -13.52
N VAL A 231 2.59 -9.90 -12.22
CA VAL A 231 1.46 -9.58 -11.32
C VAL A 231 0.62 -8.38 -11.76
N PHE A 232 1.23 -7.34 -12.35
CA PHE A 232 0.49 -6.17 -12.84
C PHE A 232 -0.28 -6.49 -14.12
N ASP A 233 0.29 -7.29 -15.02
CA ASP A 233 -0.41 -7.77 -16.21
C ASP A 233 -1.61 -8.64 -15.82
N VAL A 234 -1.45 -9.54 -14.84
CA VAL A 234 -2.54 -10.37 -14.31
C VAL A 234 -3.69 -9.48 -13.80
N PHE A 235 -3.39 -8.47 -12.97
CA PHE A 235 -4.44 -7.58 -12.47
C PHE A 235 -5.08 -6.72 -13.55
N ASN A 236 -4.30 -6.26 -14.54
CA ASN A 236 -4.82 -5.51 -15.68
C ASN A 236 -5.77 -6.37 -16.53
N ASP A 237 -5.37 -7.60 -16.85
CA ASP A 237 -6.18 -8.57 -17.61
C ASP A 237 -7.50 -8.88 -16.89
N VAL A 238 -7.43 -9.13 -15.57
CA VAL A 238 -8.62 -9.29 -14.74
C VAL A 238 -9.51 -8.07 -14.79
N GLY A 239 -8.92 -6.87 -14.71
CA GLY A 239 -9.63 -5.60 -14.88
C GLY A 239 -10.42 -5.53 -16.19
N ILE A 240 -9.76 -5.87 -17.31
CA ILE A 240 -10.37 -5.90 -18.64
C ILE A 240 -11.48 -6.96 -18.73
N THR A 241 -11.24 -8.17 -18.23
CA THR A 241 -12.21 -9.27 -18.24
C THR A 241 -13.46 -8.93 -17.44
N VAL A 242 -13.31 -8.42 -16.21
CA VAL A 242 -14.44 -8.06 -15.35
C VAL A 242 -15.21 -6.86 -15.89
N LYS A 243 -14.50 -5.84 -16.40
CA LYS A 243 -15.14 -4.68 -17.04
C LYS A 243 -15.98 -5.12 -18.24
N ARG A 244 -15.46 -6.01 -19.08
CA ARG A 244 -16.20 -6.54 -20.24
C ARG A 244 -17.39 -7.42 -19.81
N GLY A 245 -17.17 -8.33 -18.86
CA GLY A 245 -18.19 -9.27 -18.39
C GLY A 245 -19.34 -8.60 -17.62
N SER A 246 -19.07 -7.46 -16.97
CA SER A 246 -20.08 -6.67 -16.25
C SER A 246 -20.73 -5.56 -17.10
N GLY A 247 -20.41 -5.46 -18.40
CA GLY A 247 -20.90 -4.37 -19.26
C GLY A 247 -20.42 -2.99 -18.84
N GLY A 248 -19.27 -2.91 -18.15
CA GLY A 248 -18.68 -1.67 -17.64
C GLY A 248 -19.15 -1.25 -16.23
N VAL A 249 -20.06 -2.00 -15.60
CA VAL A 249 -20.61 -1.68 -14.27
C VAL A 249 -19.56 -1.88 -13.17
N GLN A 250 -18.75 -2.93 -13.28
CA GLN A 250 -17.70 -3.26 -12.33
C GLN A 250 -16.35 -3.11 -12.99
N GLN A 251 -15.50 -2.25 -12.43
CA GLN A 251 -14.15 -2.00 -12.92
C GLN A 251 -13.16 -2.23 -11.77
N PRO A 252 -12.44 -3.36 -11.73
CA PRO A 252 -11.42 -3.61 -10.73
C PRO A 252 -10.38 -2.48 -10.68
N TRP A 253 -9.81 -2.27 -9.50
CA TRP A 253 -8.88 -1.17 -9.25
C TRP A 253 -7.67 -1.65 -8.47
N VAL A 254 -6.49 -1.14 -8.81
CA VAL A 254 -5.23 -1.49 -8.14
C VAL A 254 -4.60 -0.21 -7.59
N SER A 255 -4.17 -0.27 -6.34
CA SER A 255 -3.25 0.69 -5.74
C SER A 255 -1.98 -0.04 -5.39
N ALA A 256 -0.84 0.43 -5.88
CA ALA A 256 0.44 -0.22 -5.63
C ALA A 256 1.51 0.81 -5.28
N SER A 257 2.40 0.43 -4.37
CA SER A 257 3.71 1.05 -4.29
C SER A 257 4.65 0.38 -5.31
N PRO A 258 5.84 0.96 -5.57
CA PRO A 258 6.91 0.21 -6.20
C PRO A 258 7.15 -1.12 -5.47
N ILE A 259 7.42 -2.17 -6.25
CA ILE A 259 7.79 -3.51 -5.77
C ILE A 259 9.20 -3.83 -6.28
N GLU A 260 9.94 -4.65 -5.55
CA GLU A 260 11.28 -5.05 -5.96
C GLU A 260 11.23 -6.17 -7.01
N GLY A 261 11.73 -5.86 -8.20
CA GLY A 261 11.82 -6.80 -9.32
C GLY A 261 10.46 -7.11 -9.94
N ARG A 262 10.30 -8.35 -10.42
CA ARG A 262 9.08 -8.85 -11.04
C ARG A 262 8.55 -10.02 -10.23
N PHE A 263 7.23 -10.10 -10.07
CA PHE A 263 6.56 -11.23 -9.46
C PHE A 263 5.66 -11.94 -10.46
N TYR A 264 5.73 -13.27 -10.43
CA TYR A 264 4.93 -14.17 -11.25
C TYR A 264 4.30 -15.20 -10.31
N PHE A 265 2.97 -15.36 -10.39
CA PHE A 265 2.28 -16.43 -9.69
C PHE A 265 2.80 -17.79 -10.17
N LEU A 266 2.88 -17.96 -11.48
CA LEU A 266 3.60 -19.05 -12.14
C LEU A 266 4.67 -18.48 -13.06
N GLY A 267 5.94 -18.85 -12.84
CA GLY A 267 7.07 -18.36 -13.64
C GLY A 267 7.00 -18.79 -15.12
N PRO A 268 7.78 -18.15 -16.02
CA PRO A 268 7.83 -18.54 -17.42
C PRO A 268 8.26 -20.00 -17.57
N THR A 269 7.47 -20.81 -18.27
CA THR A 269 7.82 -22.18 -18.57
C THR A 269 8.94 -22.19 -19.61
N THR A 270 10.18 -22.45 -19.20
CA THR A 270 11.25 -22.76 -20.17
C THR A 270 10.95 -24.10 -20.81
N VAL A 271 10.52 -24.09 -22.07
CA VAL A 271 10.47 -25.31 -22.90
C VAL A 271 11.92 -25.72 -23.16
N VAL A 272 12.41 -26.71 -22.42
CA VAL A 272 13.69 -27.34 -22.72
C VAL A 272 13.49 -28.18 -23.99
N MET A 273 13.75 -27.59 -25.15
CA MET A 273 13.91 -28.36 -26.39
C MET A 273 15.14 -29.26 -26.23
N PRO A 274 15.05 -30.57 -26.54
CA PRO A 274 16.21 -31.45 -26.59
C PRO A 274 17.27 -30.85 -27.53
N PRO A 275 18.56 -30.92 -27.19
CA PRO A 275 19.61 -30.32 -28.01
C PRO A 275 19.61 -30.96 -29.40
N ALA A 276 19.34 -30.15 -30.43
CA ALA A 276 19.66 -30.50 -31.80
C ALA A 276 21.19 -30.62 -31.94
N PRO A 277 21.71 -31.50 -32.81
CA PRO A 277 23.15 -31.70 -32.95
C PRO A 277 23.85 -30.40 -33.34
N ALA A 278 24.86 -30.03 -32.57
CA ALA A 278 25.60 -28.79 -32.71
C ALA A 278 26.54 -28.84 -33.92
N ASP A 279 26.27 -27.99 -34.91
CA ASP A 279 27.29 -27.43 -35.78
C ASP A 279 27.32 -25.92 -35.59
N GLY A 280 28.51 -25.38 -35.35
CA GLY A 280 28.88 -24.03 -35.76
C GLY A 280 28.55 -22.87 -34.82
N ALA A 281 29.57 -22.45 -34.08
CA ALA A 281 29.69 -21.18 -33.38
C ALA A 281 29.18 -19.96 -34.19
N ALA A 282 28.18 -19.26 -33.65
CA ALA A 282 28.02 -17.80 -33.68
C ALA A 282 26.73 -17.42 -32.94
N THR A 283 26.81 -16.80 -31.76
CA THR A 283 25.83 -15.80 -31.25
C THR A 283 26.20 -15.36 -29.83
N ALA A 284 27.36 -14.69 -29.68
CA ALA A 284 27.61 -13.84 -28.51
C ALA A 284 27.18 -12.37 -28.75
N GLY A 285 26.68 -12.03 -29.95
CA GLY A 285 26.31 -10.66 -30.34
C GLY A 285 24.81 -10.34 -30.31
N ALA A 286 23.93 -11.34 -30.20
CA ALA A 286 22.47 -11.14 -30.33
C ALA A 286 21.80 -10.56 -29.08
N ALA A 287 22.31 -10.89 -27.87
CA ALA A 287 21.71 -10.44 -26.62
C ALA A 287 21.88 -8.93 -26.38
N ALA A 288 23.03 -8.34 -26.74
CA ALA A 288 23.29 -6.91 -26.57
C ALA A 288 22.59 -6.01 -27.61
N GLY A 289 22.16 -6.58 -28.74
CA GLY A 289 21.36 -5.90 -29.76
C GLY A 289 19.88 -5.84 -29.38
N ALA A 290 19.37 -6.89 -28.74
CA ALA A 290 17.97 -7.00 -28.32
C ALA A 290 17.58 -5.92 -27.30
N ASP A 291 18.43 -5.66 -26.29
CA ASP A 291 18.14 -4.63 -25.28
C ASP A 291 18.08 -3.21 -25.88
N LYS A 292 18.97 -2.91 -26.83
CA LYS A 292 18.98 -1.60 -27.52
C LYS A 292 17.81 -1.45 -28.47
N GLU A 293 17.42 -2.52 -29.15
CA GLU A 293 16.27 -2.55 -30.04
C GLU A 293 14.97 -2.35 -29.25
N THR A 294 14.80 -3.06 -28.12
CA THR A 294 13.62 -2.93 -27.24
C THR A 294 13.50 -1.53 -26.64
N LEU A 295 14.59 -0.93 -26.17
CA LEU A 295 14.58 0.44 -25.65
C LEU A 295 14.22 1.48 -26.73
N PHE A 296 14.75 1.32 -27.95
CA PHE A 296 14.40 2.21 -29.06
C PHE A 296 12.91 2.04 -29.42
N TRP A 297 12.45 0.80 -29.57
CA TRP A 297 11.07 0.50 -29.90
C TRP A 297 10.08 1.02 -28.85
N ASP A 298 10.37 0.82 -27.57
CA ASP A 298 9.54 1.30 -26.46
C ASP A 298 9.41 2.82 -26.45
N SER A 299 10.47 3.54 -26.86
CA SER A 299 10.43 5.00 -26.97
C SER A 299 9.57 5.53 -28.12
N ILE A 300 9.32 4.73 -29.17
CA ILE A 300 8.59 5.18 -30.37
C ILE A 300 7.24 4.51 -30.59
N LYS A 301 6.94 3.36 -29.96
CA LYS A 301 5.74 2.54 -30.26
C LYS A 301 4.40 3.28 -30.05
N GLY A 302 4.38 4.29 -29.18
CA GLY A 302 3.21 5.16 -28.94
C GLY A 302 3.18 6.44 -29.77
N SER A 303 4.20 6.70 -30.60
CA SER A 303 4.34 7.95 -31.36
C SER A 303 3.45 7.96 -32.61
N SER A 304 2.97 9.13 -32.97
CA SER A 304 2.30 9.43 -34.25
C SER A 304 3.26 10.05 -35.28
N ASN A 305 4.55 10.17 -34.96
CA ASN A 305 5.55 10.75 -35.85
C ASN A 305 6.16 9.67 -36.76
N ARG A 306 5.81 9.72 -38.05
CA ARG A 306 6.32 8.78 -39.07
C ARG A 306 7.85 8.75 -39.15
N GLY A 307 8.52 9.88 -38.94
CA GLY A 307 9.99 9.97 -39.01
C GLY A 307 10.72 9.14 -37.95
N LEU A 308 10.09 8.87 -36.80
CA LEU A 308 10.67 8.03 -35.75
C LEU A 308 10.68 6.54 -36.14
N PHE A 309 9.64 6.08 -36.82
CA PHE A 309 9.58 4.71 -37.35
C PHE A 309 10.54 4.51 -38.53
N GLU A 310 10.73 5.53 -39.37
CA GLU A 310 11.74 5.49 -40.43
C GLU A 310 13.17 5.42 -39.86
N ALA A 311 13.46 6.18 -38.79
CA ALA A 311 14.74 6.13 -38.10
C ALA A 311 15.00 4.75 -37.45
N TYR A 312 13.97 4.16 -36.84
CA TYR A 312 14.06 2.80 -36.29
C TYR A 312 14.38 1.75 -37.36
N LEU A 313 13.72 1.81 -38.52
CA LEU A 313 13.98 0.88 -39.63
C LEU A 313 15.37 1.05 -40.27
N LYS A 314 15.94 2.25 -40.25
CA LYS A 314 17.33 2.47 -40.68
C LYS A 314 18.33 1.86 -39.72
N GLN A 315 18.06 1.92 -38.42
CA GLN A 315 18.96 1.43 -37.38
C GLN A 315 18.82 -0.10 -37.17
N PHE A 316 17.62 -0.64 -37.34
CA PHE A 316 17.28 -2.05 -37.14
C PHE A 316 16.52 -2.63 -38.35
N PRO A 317 17.15 -2.74 -39.53
CA PRO A 317 16.48 -3.15 -40.77
C PRO A 317 16.00 -4.62 -40.77
N GLN A 318 16.57 -5.47 -39.89
CA GLN A 318 16.11 -6.84 -39.65
C GLN A 318 15.65 -7.03 -38.20
N GLY A 319 15.26 -5.93 -37.55
CA GLY A 319 14.82 -5.92 -36.16
C GLY A 319 13.52 -6.70 -35.94
N THR A 320 13.36 -7.23 -34.73
CA THR A 320 12.16 -7.91 -34.24
C THR A 320 10.87 -7.09 -34.46
N PHE A 321 10.94 -5.76 -34.36
CA PHE A 321 9.76 -4.90 -34.58
C PHE A 321 9.72 -4.21 -35.95
N ALA A 322 10.64 -4.54 -36.87
CA ALA A 322 10.67 -3.95 -38.22
C ALA A 322 9.33 -4.13 -38.99
N PRO A 323 8.67 -5.31 -38.99
CA PRO A 323 7.37 -5.45 -39.66
C PRO A 323 6.27 -4.56 -39.05
N ILE A 324 6.34 -4.29 -37.75
CA ILE A 324 5.36 -3.45 -37.05
C ILE A 324 5.63 -1.96 -37.33
N ALA A 325 6.90 -1.56 -37.36
CA ALA A 325 7.30 -0.20 -37.73
C ALA A 325 6.89 0.14 -39.17
N GLU A 326 7.04 -0.80 -40.11
CA GLU A 326 6.61 -0.63 -41.51
C GLU A 326 5.09 -0.46 -41.62
N ALA A 327 4.33 -1.31 -40.91
CA ALA A 327 2.87 -1.21 -40.86
C ALA A 327 2.42 0.15 -40.27
N ARG A 328 3.08 0.61 -39.20
CA ARG A 328 2.77 1.89 -38.57
C ARG A 328 3.13 3.08 -39.45
N MET A 329 4.24 3.02 -40.18
CA MET A 329 4.54 4.04 -41.19
C MET A 329 3.46 4.07 -42.27
N ALA A 330 3.02 2.92 -42.78
CA ALA A 330 1.99 2.85 -43.82
C ALA A 330 0.69 3.52 -43.37
N GLU A 331 0.24 3.27 -42.13
CA GLU A 331 -0.92 3.93 -41.52
C GLU A 331 -0.76 5.46 -41.44
N LEU A 332 0.41 5.93 -41.02
CA LEU A 332 0.72 7.37 -40.88
C LEU A 332 0.98 8.07 -42.22
N GLY A 333 1.23 7.32 -43.30
CA GLY A 333 1.39 7.85 -44.66
C GLY A 333 0.06 8.05 -45.39
N SER A 334 -1.03 7.45 -44.89
CA SER A 334 -2.37 7.59 -45.45
C SER A 334 -3.11 8.86 -45.04
N GLU A 335 -2.52 9.74 -44.22
CA GLU A 335 -3.24 10.89 -43.67
C GLU A 335 -2.46 12.22 -43.78
N ALA A 336 -2.78 13.00 -44.82
CA ALA A 336 -2.89 14.47 -44.81
C ALA A 336 -3.46 15.00 -46.15
N PRO A 337 -4.12 16.17 -46.20
CA PRO A 337 -4.92 16.84 -45.16
C PRO A 337 -6.32 17.27 -45.67
N SER A 338 -7.31 17.45 -44.78
CA SER A 338 -8.39 18.43 -45.05
C SER A 338 -9.15 18.86 -43.79
N ALA A 339 -8.87 20.10 -43.38
CA ALA A 339 -9.77 21.17 -42.93
C ALA A 339 -11.02 20.85 -42.06
N ALA A 340 -11.05 21.47 -40.88
CA ALA A 340 -12.27 21.96 -40.23
C ALA A 340 -12.79 23.24 -40.94
N PRO A 341 -13.92 23.88 -40.56
CA PRO A 341 -14.95 23.52 -39.57
C PRO A 341 -16.41 23.72 -40.08
N ALA A 342 -17.42 23.30 -39.31
CA ALA A 342 -18.62 24.08 -38.94
C ALA A 342 -19.83 23.22 -38.54
N GLY A 343 -20.38 23.53 -37.35
CA GLY A 343 -21.78 23.91 -37.23
C GLY A 343 -22.87 22.85 -37.03
N SER A 344 -23.84 23.24 -36.20
CA SER A 344 -25.20 22.73 -36.01
C SER A 344 -25.30 21.38 -35.27
N ALA A 345 -25.88 21.30 -34.07
CA ALA A 345 -27.20 21.69 -33.57
C ALA A 345 -27.97 20.40 -33.25
N SER A 346 -28.55 20.40 -32.05
CA SER A 346 -29.48 19.37 -31.54
C SER A 346 -30.63 19.12 -32.52
N PRO A 347 -31.23 17.93 -32.47
CA PRO A 347 -32.61 17.94 -32.00
C PRO A 347 -32.97 16.80 -31.03
N ALA A 348 -33.98 17.10 -30.21
CA ALA A 348 -34.79 16.14 -29.46
C ALA A 348 -35.43 15.08 -30.37
N PRO A 349 -36.05 14.05 -29.76
CA PRO A 349 -37.46 13.89 -30.06
C PRO A 349 -38.36 13.64 -28.84
N SER A 350 -39.58 14.13 -29.02
CA SER A 350 -40.75 14.00 -28.18
C SER A 350 -41.39 12.60 -28.22
N GLU A 351 -41.87 12.17 -27.05
CA GLU A 351 -43.25 11.78 -26.74
C GLU A 351 -43.90 10.50 -27.31
N ARG A 352 -44.52 9.78 -26.36
CA ARG A 352 -45.56 8.72 -26.39
C ARG A 352 -45.03 7.33 -25.99
N ALA A 353 -45.65 6.57 -25.08
CA ALA A 353 -47.02 6.59 -24.60
C ALA A 353 -47.15 6.18 -23.13
N GLN A 354 -48.16 6.76 -22.50
CA GLN A 354 -48.66 6.49 -21.15
C GLN A 354 -49.28 5.09 -21.07
N LEU A 355 -49.08 4.40 -19.94
CA LEU A 355 -50.06 3.48 -19.38
C LEU A 355 -50.10 3.68 -17.86
N SER A 356 -51.24 4.21 -17.44
CA SER A 356 -51.70 4.42 -16.06
C SER A 356 -52.12 3.10 -15.44
N ILE A 357 -51.72 2.85 -14.18
CA ILE A 357 -52.56 2.10 -13.24
C ILE A 357 -52.39 2.73 -11.85
N ALA A 358 -53.50 3.19 -11.30
CA ALA A 358 -53.61 3.80 -10.00
C ALA A 358 -53.64 2.75 -8.88
N SER A 359 -53.04 3.12 -7.74
CA SER A 359 -53.53 2.99 -6.37
C SER A 359 -54.31 1.72 -5.98
N LEU A 360 -53.70 0.88 -5.15
CA LEU A 360 -54.39 0.11 -4.12
C LEU A 360 -53.58 0.14 -2.82
N ALA A 361 -54.05 0.93 -1.86
CA ALA A 361 -53.64 0.89 -0.46
C ALA A 361 -54.22 -0.37 0.22
N ALA A 362 -53.44 -0.98 1.12
CA ALA A 362 -53.88 -2.08 1.97
C ALA A 362 -53.69 -1.71 3.47
N PRO A 363 -54.54 -2.24 4.37
CA PRO A 363 -54.78 -1.71 5.72
C PRO A 363 -53.74 -2.13 6.78
N PRO A 364 -53.75 -1.52 8.00
CA PRO A 364 -52.81 -1.86 9.05
C PRO A 364 -53.14 -3.21 9.72
N VAL A 365 -52.10 -4.01 9.95
CA VAL A 365 -52.18 -5.30 10.66
C VAL A 365 -51.89 -5.07 12.17
N PRO A 366 -52.67 -5.67 13.10
CA PRO A 366 -52.51 -5.47 14.53
C PRO A 366 -51.32 -6.25 15.13
N THR A 367 -50.70 -5.65 16.13
CA THR A 367 -49.62 -6.18 16.97
C THR A 367 -50.11 -7.29 17.93
N PRO A 368 -49.35 -8.37 18.16
CA PRO A 368 -49.58 -9.28 19.28
C PRO A 368 -48.89 -8.81 20.57
N PRO A 369 -49.40 -9.16 21.76
CA PRO A 369 -48.89 -8.69 23.04
C PRO A 369 -47.58 -9.38 23.44
N SER A 370 -46.71 -8.61 24.09
CA SER A 370 -45.48 -9.05 24.74
C SER A 370 -45.76 -10.05 25.85
N ALA A 371 -45.15 -11.24 25.76
CA ALA A 371 -45.02 -12.17 26.87
C ALA A 371 -43.71 -11.91 27.62
N LEU A 372 -43.83 -11.68 28.92
CA LEU A 372 -42.74 -11.55 29.89
C LEU A 372 -41.89 -12.83 29.91
N SER A 373 -40.57 -12.67 29.86
CA SER A 373 -39.60 -13.67 30.32
C SER A 373 -38.66 -13.03 31.36
N PRO A 374 -38.21 -13.80 32.37
CA PRO A 374 -37.61 -13.26 33.59
C PRO A 374 -36.16 -12.78 33.39
N ALA A 375 -35.78 -11.80 34.21
CA ALA A 375 -34.46 -11.18 34.22
C ALA A 375 -33.32 -12.17 34.56
N PRO A 376 -32.14 -12.05 33.94
CA PRO A 376 -30.94 -12.75 34.39
C PRO A 376 -30.33 -12.03 35.60
N VAL A 377 -29.85 -12.83 36.55
CA VAL A 377 -29.16 -12.42 37.79
C VAL A 377 -27.88 -11.63 37.45
N PRO A 378 -27.57 -10.51 38.14
CA PRO A 378 -26.37 -9.73 37.84
C PRO A 378 -25.09 -10.45 38.33
N ALA A 379 -24.08 -10.52 37.46
CA ALA A 379 -22.71 -10.86 37.83
C ALA A 379 -22.07 -9.68 38.61
N PRO A 380 -21.13 -9.93 39.55
CA PRO A 380 -20.56 -8.88 40.39
C PRO A 380 -19.75 -7.87 39.56
N ALA A 381 -20.03 -6.59 39.80
CA ALA A 381 -19.41 -5.47 39.11
C ALA A 381 -17.91 -5.38 39.38
N ALA A 382 -17.13 -5.28 38.30
CA ALA A 382 -15.76 -4.78 38.37
C ALA A 382 -15.76 -3.32 38.90
N PRO A 383 -14.73 -2.89 39.64
CA PRO A 383 -14.68 -1.54 40.20
C PRO A 383 -14.72 -0.50 39.09
N ALA A 384 -15.62 0.47 39.22
CA ALA A 384 -15.79 1.56 38.27
C ALA A 384 -14.51 2.40 38.14
N PRO A 385 -14.13 2.84 36.93
CA PRO A 385 -13.09 3.84 36.76
C PRO A 385 -13.51 5.15 37.49
N PRO A 386 -12.55 5.94 37.99
CA PRO A 386 -12.86 7.14 38.75
C PRO A 386 -13.72 8.12 37.90
N PRO A 387 -14.62 8.89 38.53
CA PRO A 387 -15.52 9.77 37.81
C PRO A 387 -14.73 10.82 37.02
N ALA A 388 -15.07 10.94 35.73
CA ALA A 388 -14.57 12.00 34.87
C ALA A 388 -14.91 13.36 35.49
N ARG A 389 -13.88 14.18 35.70
CA ARG A 389 -14.04 15.58 36.11
C ARG A 389 -14.84 16.31 35.01
N PRO A 390 -15.65 17.33 35.34
CA PRO A 390 -16.31 18.13 34.31
C PRO A 390 -15.25 18.76 33.39
N ALA A 391 -15.22 18.32 32.14
CA ALA A 391 -14.32 18.87 31.12
C ALA A 391 -14.68 20.33 30.89
N HIS A 392 -13.75 21.26 31.14
CA HIS A 392 -13.89 22.63 30.65
C HIS A 392 -13.62 22.60 29.14
N PRO A 393 -14.66 22.74 28.29
CA PRO A 393 -14.47 22.68 26.85
C PRO A 393 -13.61 23.85 26.39
N VAL A 394 -12.78 23.61 25.37
CA VAL A 394 -11.99 24.67 24.75
C VAL A 394 -12.92 25.69 24.10
N ASP A 395 -12.93 26.92 24.65
CA ASP A 395 -13.50 28.10 24.00
C ASP A 395 -12.36 28.93 23.35
N PRO A 396 -12.24 28.90 22.01
CA PRO A 396 -11.20 29.65 21.29
C PRO A 396 -11.21 31.16 21.54
N ALA A 397 -12.38 31.75 21.87
CA ALA A 397 -12.49 33.18 22.13
C ALA A 397 -11.82 33.61 23.46
N SER A 398 -11.65 32.66 24.38
CA SER A 398 -11.11 32.88 25.73
C SER A 398 -9.60 32.61 25.85
N ILE A 399 -8.94 32.10 24.80
CA ILE A 399 -7.53 31.69 24.88
C ILE A 399 -6.63 32.91 25.18
N PRO A 400 -5.85 32.90 26.28
CA PRO A 400 -5.00 34.03 26.65
C PRO A 400 -3.85 34.23 25.65
N TYR A 401 -3.27 35.44 25.66
CA TYR A 401 -2.13 35.87 24.82
C TYR A 401 -2.38 35.94 23.30
N LEU A 402 -3.37 35.22 22.77
CA LEU A 402 -3.67 35.20 21.35
C LEU A 402 -4.40 36.48 20.88
N SER A 403 -4.05 36.94 19.67
CA SER A 403 -4.77 38.02 18.98
C SER A 403 -6.19 37.58 18.56
N VAL A 404 -7.06 38.54 18.25
CA VAL A 404 -8.43 38.26 17.75
C VAL A 404 -8.38 37.34 16.51
N LYS A 405 -7.51 37.66 15.55
CA LYS A 405 -7.31 36.86 14.34
C LYS A 405 -6.86 35.42 14.63
N ALA A 406 -5.95 35.25 15.59
CA ALA A 406 -5.49 33.91 16.00
C ALA A 406 -6.61 33.08 16.63
N ARG A 407 -7.46 33.70 17.46
CA ARG A 407 -8.63 33.05 18.06
C ARG A 407 -9.67 32.64 17.02
N GLU A 408 -9.93 33.50 16.03
CA GLU A 408 -10.79 33.17 14.89
C GLU A 408 -10.27 31.95 14.11
N ALA A 409 -8.96 31.89 13.84
CA ALA A 409 -8.34 30.76 13.17
C ALA A 409 -8.43 29.45 13.99
N LEU A 410 -8.54 29.55 15.31
CA LEU A 410 -8.71 28.41 16.22
C LEU A 410 -10.18 28.03 16.46
N ALA A 411 -11.15 28.72 15.87
CA ALA A 411 -12.57 28.38 15.98
C ALA A 411 -12.89 26.93 15.53
N MET A 412 -12.09 26.38 14.62
CA MET A 412 -12.23 25.01 14.14
C MET A 412 -11.64 23.94 15.08
N TYR A 413 -10.85 24.33 16.10
CA TYR A 413 -10.12 23.40 16.96
C TYR A 413 -11.02 22.35 17.65
N PRO A 414 -12.18 22.70 18.24
CA PRO A 414 -13.07 21.71 18.87
C PRO A 414 -13.56 20.63 17.89
N GLY A 415 -13.72 20.99 16.61
CA GLY A 415 -14.14 20.07 15.55
C GLY A 415 -13.05 19.14 15.02
N LEU A 416 -11.80 19.29 15.47
CA LEU A 416 -10.69 18.45 15.00
C LEU A 416 -10.76 17.03 15.60
N THR A 417 -10.26 16.05 14.85
CA THR A 417 -10.19 14.64 15.24
C THR A 417 -9.24 14.42 16.42
N SER A 418 -9.70 13.71 17.44
CA SER A 418 -8.88 13.32 18.59
C SER A 418 -8.01 12.06 18.30
N PRO A 419 -6.86 11.87 18.98
CA PRO A 419 -6.24 12.82 19.91
C PRO A 419 -5.81 14.12 19.21
N LYS A 420 -5.91 15.24 19.93
CA LYS A 420 -5.53 16.58 19.47
C LYS A 420 -4.89 17.36 20.62
N ALA A 421 -4.06 18.34 20.32
CA ALA A 421 -3.45 19.21 21.33
C ALA A 421 -3.22 20.61 20.75
N LEU A 422 -3.28 21.62 21.61
CA LEU A 422 -3.04 23.03 21.28
C LEU A 422 -1.98 23.57 22.22
N ALA A 423 -0.91 24.11 21.64
CA ALA A 423 0.15 24.79 22.36
C ALA A 423 0.11 26.30 22.06
N ILE A 424 0.44 27.11 23.06
CA ILE A 424 0.55 28.56 22.94
C ILE A 424 1.84 29.07 23.59
N SER A 425 2.28 30.25 23.15
CA SER A 425 3.41 30.99 23.71
C SER A 425 2.94 32.25 24.44
N ALA A 426 3.81 32.82 25.28
CA ALA A 426 3.51 34.05 26.00
C ALA A 426 3.39 35.28 25.08
N LYS A 427 4.03 35.27 23.90
CA LYS A 427 3.91 36.35 22.89
C LYS A 427 2.72 36.18 21.95
N GLY A 428 1.90 35.14 22.13
CA GLY A 428 0.67 34.96 21.34
C GLY A 428 0.82 34.12 20.06
N ASN A 429 1.96 33.46 19.87
CA ASN A 429 2.11 32.38 18.89
C ASN A 429 1.39 31.11 19.36
N TYR A 430 0.92 30.29 18.42
CA TYR A 430 0.22 29.05 18.72
C TYR A 430 0.48 28.00 17.63
N ALA A 431 0.31 26.73 17.99
CA ALA A 431 0.23 25.63 17.04
C ALA A 431 -0.68 24.54 17.59
N TYR A 432 -1.33 23.81 16.70
CA TYR A 432 -2.14 22.66 17.08
C TYR A 432 -1.81 21.45 16.21
N PHE A 433 -2.04 20.27 16.78
CA PHE A 433 -1.99 19.00 16.07
C PHE A 433 -3.22 18.18 16.35
N SER A 434 -3.61 17.36 15.37
CA SER A 434 -4.74 16.45 15.49
C SER A 434 -4.44 15.14 14.77
N ASN A 435 -5.13 14.07 15.14
CA ASN A 435 -4.93 12.75 14.54
C ASN A 435 -5.60 12.64 13.16
N ARG A 436 -5.19 13.47 12.18
CA ARG A 436 -5.76 13.44 10.82
C ARG A 436 -5.39 12.17 10.07
N SER A 437 -4.26 11.55 10.41
CA SER A 437 -3.70 10.36 9.75
C SER A 437 -4.04 9.05 10.47
N ASN A 438 -4.83 9.09 11.55
CA ASN A 438 -5.11 7.95 12.44
C ASN A 438 -3.88 7.21 12.99
N SER A 439 -2.69 7.81 12.91
CA SER A 439 -1.41 7.20 13.29
C SER A 439 -0.71 7.89 14.46
N ARG A 440 -1.36 8.89 15.08
CA ARG A 440 -0.79 9.70 16.17
C ARG A 440 -1.44 9.35 17.50
N THR A 441 -0.60 9.12 18.50
CA THR A 441 -0.99 8.98 19.90
C THR A 441 -1.25 10.35 20.55
N GLU A 442 -1.78 10.35 21.78
CA GLU A 442 -1.93 11.59 22.55
C GLU A 442 -0.58 12.28 22.83
N GLU A 443 0.46 11.49 23.13
CA GLU A 443 1.81 12.01 23.33
C GLU A 443 2.41 12.58 22.04
N ASP A 444 2.10 11.99 20.88
CA ASP A 444 2.52 12.53 19.59
C ASP A 444 1.94 13.92 19.33
N VAL A 445 0.62 14.10 19.53
CA VAL A 445 0.00 15.40 19.25
C VAL A 445 0.45 16.47 20.24
N LYS A 446 0.69 16.11 21.52
CA LYS A 446 1.27 17.03 22.52
C LYS A 446 2.66 17.50 22.10
N ARG A 447 3.55 16.55 21.82
CA ARG A 447 4.93 16.83 21.40
C ARG A 447 4.99 17.64 20.12
N SER A 448 4.24 17.26 19.09
CA SER A 448 4.27 18.00 17.82
C SER A 448 3.65 19.39 17.93
N ALA A 449 2.60 19.59 18.73
CA ALA A 449 2.05 20.92 19.00
C ALA A 449 3.08 21.83 19.68
N LEU A 450 3.80 21.32 20.68
CA LEU A 450 4.88 22.05 21.35
C LEU A 450 6.04 22.33 20.38
N GLN A 451 6.50 21.35 19.61
CA GLN A 451 7.63 21.51 18.68
C GLN A 451 7.30 22.54 17.60
N TYR A 452 6.13 22.46 16.98
CA TYR A 452 5.71 23.44 15.98
C TYR A 452 5.63 24.83 16.63
N CYS A 453 4.92 24.97 17.74
CA CYS A 453 4.74 26.26 18.41
C CYS A 453 6.10 26.90 18.72
N GLN A 454 7.02 26.13 19.31
CA GLN A 454 8.35 26.62 19.66
C GLN A 454 9.19 26.99 18.45
N TYR A 455 9.17 26.15 17.40
CA TYR A 455 9.92 26.41 16.18
C TYR A 455 9.50 27.73 15.54
N ARG A 456 8.19 28.00 15.47
CA ARG A 456 7.68 29.26 14.89
C ARG A 456 7.79 30.46 15.82
N ALA A 457 7.72 30.24 17.12
CA ALA A 457 7.73 31.32 18.11
C ALA A 457 9.16 31.73 18.52
N GLU A 458 10.16 30.89 18.21
CA GLU A 458 11.54 30.99 18.72
C GLU A 458 11.59 31.16 20.25
N GLU A 459 10.63 30.56 20.95
CA GLU A 459 10.52 30.62 22.40
C GLU A 459 9.75 29.40 22.94
N PRO A 460 9.94 29.02 24.23
CA PRO A 460 9.19 27.93 24.84
C PRO A 460 7.68 28.16 24.84
N CYS A 461 6.93 27.12 24.46
CA CYS A 461 5.46 27.10 24.53
C CYS A 461 4.97 26.25 25.71
N THR A 462 3.68 26.37 26.03
CA THR A 462 2.97 25.47 26.96
C THR A 462 1.79 24.81 26.23
N LEU A 463 1.35 23.66 26.72
CA LEU A 463 0.05 23.11 26.32
C LEU A 463 -1.07 23.95 26.93
N TYR A 464 -1.99 24.42 26.10
CA TYR A 464 -3.23 25.06 26.54
C TYR A 464 -4.37 24.05 26.62
N ALA A 465 -4.45 23.12 25.65
CA ALA A 465 -5.47 22.08 25.63
C ALA A 465 -4.92 20.73 25.15
N VAL A 466 -5.50 19.65 25.70
CA VAL A 466 -5.29 18.27 25.28
C VAL A 466 -6.66 17.64 25.07
N GLY A 467 -6.93 17.18 23.86
CA GLY A 467 -8.26 16.78 23.43
C GLY A 467 -9.21 17.98 23.44
N ASP A 468 -10.33 17.83 24.14
CA ASP A 468 -11.32 18.89 24.33
C ASP A 468 -11.20 19.59 25.69
N GLU A 469 -10.19 19.22 26.49
CA GLU A 469 -9.96 19.73 27.84
C GLU A 469 -8.91 20.85 27.84
N VAL A 470 -9.28 21.99 28.45
CA VAL A 470 -8.33 23.06 28.78
C VAL A 470 -7.45 22.62 29.95
N VAL A 471 -6.14 22.54 29.72
CA VAL A 471 -5.14 22.18 30.74
C VAL A 471 -4.49 23.41 31.39
N MET A 472 -4.57 24.59 30.75
CA MET A 472 -4.12 25.86 31.31
C MET A 472 -5.31 26.79 31.57
N THR A 473 -5.73 26.89 32.83
CA THR A 473 -6.98 27.55 33.24
C THR A 473 -6.88 29.07 33.42
N ASP A 474 -5.74 29.59 33.84
CA ASP A 474 -5.47 31.03 33.96
C ASP A 474 -4.19 31.38 33.18
N ALA A 475 -4.10 32.61 32.67
CA ALA A 475 -2.90 33.12 32.01
C ALA A 475 -1.66 33.02 32.92
N LYS A 476 -1.83 33.17 34.25
CA LYS A 476 -0.78 33.05 35.26
C LYS A 476 -0.25 31.62 35.44
N ASP A 477 -0.99 30.62 34.96
CA ASP A 477 -0.61 29.21 35.01
C ASP A 477 0.36 28.81 33.89
N PHE A 478 0.75 29.76 33.03
CA PHE A 478 1.74 29.51 31.99
C PHE A 478 3.03 28.96 32.60
N ARG A 479 3.42 27.76 32.15
CA ARG A 479 4.68 27.10 32.50
C ARG A 479 5.37 26.66 31.20
N PRO A 480 6.53 27.22 30.85
CA PRO A 480 7.31 26.78 29.70
C PRO A 480 7.50 25.25 29.69
N MET A 481 7.17 24.60 28.58
CA MET A 481 7.38 23.17 28.34
C MET A 481 8.38 22.98 27.19
N PRO A 482 9.68 23.28 27.40
CA PRO A 482 10.67 23.19 26.34
C PRO A 482 10.76 21.76 25.80
N VAL A 483 10.47 21.60 24.51
CA VAL A 483 10.75 20.37 23.75
C VAL A 483 11.99 20.53 22.89
N GLU A 484 12.74 19.44 22.77
CA GLU A 484 13.94 19.40 21.93
C GLU A 484 13.58 19.32 20.45
N ILE A 485 14.27 20.12 19.63
CA ILE A 485 14.28 20.07 18.16
C ILE A 485 15.76 20.01 17.78
N VAL A 486 16.20 18.87 17.26
CA VAL A 486 17.60 18.68 16.90
C VAL A 486 17.86 19.36 15.57
N GLY A 487 18.69 20.39 15.58
CA GLY A 487 18.97 21.20 14.41
C GLY A 487 20.24 20.82 13.63
N ALA A 488 21.19 20.19 14.31
CA ALA A 488 22.46 19.75 13.73
C ALA A 488 23.02 18.48 14.41
N GLY A 489 23.97 17.82 13.76
CA GLY A 489 24.70 16.66 14.29
C GLY A 489 24.35 15.36 13.56
N ARG A 490 24.63 14.21 14.19
CA ARG A 490 24.38 12.90 13.55
C ARG A 490 22.89 12.56 13.52
N PHE A 491 22.42 12.03 12.39
CA PHE A 491 21.04 11.59 12.22
C PHE A 491 20.69 10.47 13.21
N ASP A 492 19.65 10.72 14.00
CA ASP A 492 19.03 9.78 14.91
C ASP A 492 17.52 9.67 14.61
N PRO A 493 17.04 8.49 14.14
CA PRO A 493 15.63 8.25 13.86
C PRO A 493 14.67 8.62 15.00
N ALA A 494 15.10 8.46 16.24
CA ALA A 494 14.26 8.70 17.41
C ALA A 494 14.05 10.20 17.71
N ARG A 495 14.88 11.07 17.14
CA ARG A 495 14.91 12.50 17.45
C ARG A 495 14.33 13.39 16.33
N VAL A 496 13.94 12.81 15.20
CA VAL A 496 13.35 13.55 14.06
C VAL A 496 12.08 14.31 14.50
N PRO A 497 12.04 15.65 14.34
CA PRO A 497 10.95 16.47 14.86
C PRO A 497 9.68 16.36 13.99
N PHE A 498 8.55 16.80 14.56
CA PHE A 498 7.22 16.97 13.92
C PHE A 498 6.50 15.68 13.46
N VAL A 499 7.22 14.61 13.16
CA VAL A 499 6.69 13.31 12.73
C VAL A 499 6.13 12.47 13.90
N SER A 500 5.33 11.44 13.60
CA SER A 500 4.78 10.54 14.63
C SER A 500 5.81 9.52 15.14
N ASP A 501 5.55 8.93 16.31
CA ASP A 501 6.39 7.83 16.83
C ASP A 501 6.47 6.64 15.87
N LEU A 502 5.39 6.33 15.16
CA LEU A 502 5.41 5.29 14.12
C LEU A 502 6.39 5.64 13.01
N THR A 503 6.37 6.89 12.55
CA THR A 503 7.31 7.38 11.55
C THR A 503 8.75 7.32 12.04
N ARG A 504 9.03 7.67 13.30
CA ARG A 504 10.38 7.54 13.89
C ARG A 504 10.87 6.10 13.93
N LYS A 505 10.00 5.17 14.36
CA LYS A 505 10.34 3.74 14.51
C LYS A 505 10.52 3.01 13.19
N VAL A 506 9.85 3.47 12.13
CA VAL A 506 9.82 2.78 10.84
C VAL A 506 10.44 3.63 9.74
N GLY A 507 9.81 4.76 9.38
CA GLY A 507 10.25 5.61 8.28
C GLY A 507 11.68 6.15 8.46
N MET A 508 11.99 6.66 9.64
CA MET A 508 13.31 7.26 9.90
C MET A 508 14.41 6.20 10.06
N VAL A 509 14.07 5.02 10.59
CA VAL A 509 14.99 3.87 10.62
C VAL A 509 15.32 3.40 9.21
N ASN A 510 14.34 3.39 8.30
CA ASN A 510 14.56 3.04 6.90
C ASN A 510 15.48 4.05 6.20
N TYR A 511 15.26 5.36 6.39
CA TYR A 511 16.17 6.38 5.87
C TYR A 511 17.62 6.17 6.36
N GLN A 512 17.81 5.89 7.66
CA GLN A 512 19.14 5.64 8.21
C GLN A 512 19.84 4.42 7.57
N ARG A 513 19.09 3.37 7.22
CA ARG A 513 19.66 2.13 6.68
C ARG A 513 19.97 2.18 5.18
N ASN A 514 19.31 3.06 4.42
CA ASN A 514 19.47 3.10 2.98
C ASN A 514 20.86 3.63 2.57
N PRO A 515 21.48 3.05 1.51
CA PRO A 515 22.81 3.42 1.05
C PRO A 515 22.78 4.61 0.06
N GLY A 516 23.98 5.04 -0.32
CA GLY A 516 24.20 6.12 -1.29
C GLY A 516 23.81 7.50 -0.75
N HIS A 517 23.88 8.52 -1.62
CA HIS A 517 23.47 9.86 -1.22
C HIS A 517 21.95 9.89 -0.99
N LYS A 518 21.54 10.45 0.15
CA LYS A 518 20.16 10.44 0.61
C LYS A 518 19.81 11.73 1.32
N ALA A 519 18.57 12.17 1.23
CA ALA A 519 18.10 13.32 1.98
C ALA A 519 16.67 13.12 2.46
N LEU A 520 16.33 13.83 3.53
CA LEU A 520 15.05 13.79 4.20
C LEU A 520 14.58 15.23 4.44
N ALA A 521 13.41 15.53 3.92
CA ALA A 521 12.71 16.78 4.16
C ALA A 521 11.43 16.53 4.99
N VAL A 522 11.10 17.50 5.85
CA VAL A 522 9.93 17.45 6.74
C VAL A 522 9.15 18.76 6.69
N THR A 523 7.85 18.70 6.95
CA THR A 523 7.01 19.87 7.19
C THR A 523 6.73 20.04 8.67
N LEU A 524 6.37 21.26 9.08
CA LEU A 524 5.95 21.53 10.46
C LEU A 524 4.68 20.77 10.87
N ALA A 525 3.85 20.29 9.94
CA ALA A 525 2.71 19.42 10.26
C ALA A 525 3.06 17.93 10.27
N GLY A 526 4.34 17.59 10.15
CA GLY A 526 4.85 16.22 10.23
C GLY A 526 4.56 15.37 8.99
N ARG A 527 4.37 16.02 7.82
CA ARG A 527 4.57 15.35 6.53
C ARG A 527 6.06 15.31 6.24
N TRP A 528 6.48 14.37 5.41
CA TRP A 528 7.90 14.17 5.12
C TRP A 528 8.07 13.48 3.77
N GLY A 529 9.25 13.68 3.17
CA GLY A 529 9.69 13.02 1.96
C GLY A 529 11.17 12.69 2.07
N SER A 530 11.57 11.53 1.58
CA SER A 530 12.97 11.12 1.56
C SER A 530 13.32 10.46 0.25
N VAL A 531 14.58 10.60 -0.16
CA VAL A 531 15.19 9.88 -1.27
C VAL A 531 16.50 9.25 -0.83
N TRP A 532 16.98 8.27 -1.57
CA TRP A 532 18.24 7.59 -1.33
C TRP A 532 18.83 7.08 -2.63
N ASP A 533 20.06 6.60 -2.57
CA ASP A 533 20.80 6.07 -3.72
C ASP A 533 20.80 7.06 -4.90
N ARG A 534 21.11 8.33 -4.60
CA ARG A 534 21.33 9.39 -5.59
C ARG A 534 22.79 9.48 -6.00
N ASP A 535 23.05 10.07 -7.16
CA ASP A 535 24.40 10.20 -7.70
C ASP A 535 25.21 11.28 -6.96
N SER A 536 24.54 12.21 -6.27
CA SER A 536 25.17 13.27 -5.48
C SER A 536 24.31 13.74 -4.31
N GLU A 537 24.95 14.43 -3.37
CA GLU A 537 24.30 15.10 -2.23
C GLU A 537 23.26 16.14 -2.69
N GLU A 538 23.60 16.96 -3.68
CA GLU A 538 22.73 18.01 -4.21
C GLU A 538 21.48 17.47 -4.92
N GLU A 539 21.64 16.38 -5.67
CA GLU A 539 20.50 15.67 -6.24
C GLU A 539 19.59 15.13 -5.13
N ALA A 540 20.18 14.59 -4.05
CA ALA A 540 19.42 14.08 -2.92
C ALA A 540 18.62 15.19 -2.22
N LYS A 541 19.26 16.32 -1.91
CA LYS A 541 18.62 17.50 -1.31
C LYS A 541 17.41 17.95 -2.13
N THR A 542 17.61 18.19 -3.42
CA THR A 542 16.57 18.67 -4.34
C THR A 542 15.41 17.68 -4.43
N ALA A 543 15.70 16.40 -4.67
CA ALA A 543 14.68 15.39 -4.84
C ALA A 543 13.92 15.09 -3.53
N ALA A 544 14.54 15.22 -2.36
CA ALA A 544 13.85 15.10 -1.07
C ALA A 544 12.85 16.23 -0.85
N LEU A 545 13.22 17.47 -1.19
CA LEU A 545 12.32 18.63 -1.11
C LEU A 545 11.15 18.47 -2.08
N GLU A 546 11.40 18.16 -3.36
CA GLU A 546 10.33 17.90 -4.34
C GLU A 546 9.39 16.79 -3.88
N ARG A 547 9.95 15.70 -3.33
CA ARG A 547 9.16 14.58 -2.81
C ARG A 547 8.32 15.00 -1.62
N CYS A 548 8.87 15.82 -0.73
CA CYS A 548 8.14 16.38 0.40
C CYS A 548 7.02 17.30 -0.08
N GLU A 549 7.24 18.17 -1.05
CA GLU A 549 6.23 19.10 -1.58
C GLU A 549 5.06 18.36 -2.23
N GLN A 550 5.35 17.34 -3.03
CA GLN A 550 4.32 16.46 -3.63
C GLN A 550 3.40 15.84 -2.57
N LEU A 551 3.92 15.51 -1.40
CA LEU A 551 3.18 14.91 -0.29
C LEU A 551 2.63 15.97 0.69
N GLY A 552 3.26 17.14 0.73
CA GLY A 552 3.09 18.26 1.65
C GLY A 552 1.94 19.20 1.29
N GLY A 553 1.58 19.26 0.01
CA GLY A 553 0.54 20.15 -0.49
C GLY A 553 1.00 21.61 -0.51
N LYS A 554 0.47 22.44 0.41
CA LYS A 554 0.84 23.87 0.52
C LYS A 554 1.78 24.18 1.69
N GLU A 555 2.24 23.14 2.38
CA GLU A 555 3.15 23.31 3.52
C GLU A 555 4.57 23.45 3.04
N GLU A 556 5.32 24.34 3.68
CA GLU A 556 6.74 24.52 3.44
C GLU A 556 7.52 23.28 3.90
N CYS A 557 8.34 22.76 3.01
CA CYS A 557 9.22 21.63 3.24
C CYS A 557 10.62 22.15 3.57
N MET A 558 11.22 21.60 4.62
CA MET A 558 12.55 21.97 5.08
C MET A 558 13.43 20.72 5.06
N LEU A 559 14.66 20.85 4.60
CA LEU A 559 15.64 19.77 4.75
C LEU A 559 15.92 19.55 6.23
N TYR A 560 15.85 18.30 6.65
CA TYR A 560 16.17 17.90 8.02
C TYR A 560 17.47 17.11 8.06
N ALA A 561 17.68 16.21 7.11
CA ALA A 561 18.89 15.40 7.06
C ALA A 561 19.39 15.19 5.64
N VAL A 562 20.70 15.15 5.52
CA VAL A 562 21.46 14.82 4.32
C VAL A 562 22.49 13.78 4.73
N ASP A 563 22.48 12.66 4.01
CA ASP A 563 23.17 11.43 4.37
C ASP A 563 22.88 11.02 5.83
N ASP A 564 23.91 10.98 6.68
CA ASP A 564 23.76 10.63 8.10
C ASP A 564 23.91 11.87 9.02
N THR A 565 23.70 13.08 8.48
CA THR A 565 23.86 14.36 9.16
C THR A 565 22.54 15.15 9.16
N VAL A 566 22.23 15.79 10.28
CA VAL A 566 21.09 16.70 10.45
C VAL A 566 21.52 18.11 10.03
N VAL A 567 20.72 18.78 9.20
CA VAL A 567 21.01 20.07 8.55
C VAL A 567 19.89 21.11 8.73
N LEU A 568 18.99 20.91 9.69
CA LEU A 568 17.81 21.76 9.85
C LEU A 568 18.15 23.22 10.21
N ASP A 569 19.26 23.45 10.92
CA ASP A 569 19.70 24.80 11.31
C ASP A 569 20.56 25.52 10.26
N GLU A 570 20.94 24.86 9.16
CA GLU A 570 21.90 25.41 8.20
C GLU A 570 21.30 26.47 7.26
N GLY A 571 19.97 26.62 7.23
CA GLY A 571 19.29 27.60 6.36
C GLY A 571 19.52 27.33 4.86
N PRO A 572 18.79 27.99 3.95
CA PRO A 572 19.21 28.03 2.55
C PRO A 572 20.56 28.75 2.48
N GLU A 573 21.57 28.13 1.85
CA GLU A 573 22.83 28.80 1.52
C GLU A 573 22.48 30.07 0.74
N GLU A 574 22.65 31.25 1.35
CA GLU A 574 22.66 32.50 0.61
C GLU A 574 23.87 32.39 -0.32
N GLU A 575 23.62 32.22 -1.63
CA GLU A 575 24.65 32.39 -2.65
C GLU A 575 25.32 33.75 -2.39
N GLU A 576 26.53 33.72 -1.85
CA GLU A 576 27.40 34.89 -1.79
C GLU A 576 27.62 35.34 -3.24
N GLU A 577 26.82 36.30 -3.69
CA GLU A 577 27.13 37.08 -4.89
C GLU A 577 28.49 37.75 -4.63
N GLU A 578 29.55 37.12 -5.14
CA GLU A 578 30.85 37.75 -5.34
C GLU A 578 30.64 39.01 -6.17
N GLN A 579 30.53 40.14 -5.48
CA GLN A 579 30.77 41.46 -6.04
C GLN A 579 32.25 41.54 -6.40
N GLU A 580 32.61 41.16 -7.61
CA GLU A 580 33.85 41.64 -8.23
C GLU A 580 33.63 43.05 -8.81
N GLU A 581 34.52 43.95 -8.38
CA GLU A 581 34.60 45.40 -8.61
C GLU A 581 34.71 45.85 -10.08
#